data_AF-A0A7H1RJC9-F1
#
_entry.id   AF-A0A7H1RJC9-F1
#
_cell.length_a   1.000
_cell.length_b   1.000
_cell.length_c   1.000
_cell.angle_alpha   90.00
_cell.angle_beta   90.00
_cell.angle_gamma   90.00
#
_symmetry.space_group_name_H-M   'P 1'
#
loop_
_entity.id
_entity.type
_entity.pdbx_description
1 polymer ?
#
loop_
_entity_poly.entity_id
_entity_poly.type
_entity_poly.pdbx_seq_one_letter_code
_entity_poly.pdbx_strand_id
1 'polypeptide(L)' 'MDIHDIALTLFAQLVGAHRGAPLDADARMELGREAYRCAEAFIAAKDLYIRELPVPGGEQIY' A
#
# COMPACT_ATOMS: atom_id res chain seq x y z
N MET A 1 -7.90 -5.50 -6.03
CA MET A 1 -7.44 -4.10 -6.06
C MET A 1 -6.02 -4.14 -6.60
N ASP A 2 -5.78 -3.44 -7.70
CA ASP A 2 -4.46 -3.41 -8.34
C ASP A 2 -3.48 -2.57 -7.49
N ILE A 3 -2.17 -2.84 -7.59
CA ILE A 3 -1.14 -2.06 -6.88
C ILE A 3 -1.21 -0.59 -7.27
N HIS A 4 -1.57 -0.31 -8.52
CA HIS A 4 -1.75 1.05 -9.05
C HIS A 4 -2.88 1.80 -8.34
N ASP A 5 -3.99 1.14 -8.02
CA ASP A 5 -5.12 1.75 -7.28
C ASP A 5 -4.71 2.11 -5.85
N ILE A 6 -3.95 1.23 -5.19
CA ILE A 6 -3.43 1.44 -3.83
C ILE A 6 -2.44 2.60 -3.83
N ALA A 7 -1.47 2.58 -4.76
CA ALA A 7 -0.48 3.64 -4.89
C ALA A 7 -1.13 5.00 -5.21
N LEU A 8 -2.14 5.03 -6.08
CA LEU A 8 -2.87 6.26 -6.39
C LEU A 8 -3.61 6.81 -5.17
N THR A 9 -4.25 5.94 -4.39
CA THR A 9 -4.94 6.32 -3.15
C THR A 9 -3.97 6.90 -2.13
N LEU A 10 -2.83 6.24 -1.93
CA LEU A 10 -1.77 6.70 -1.02
C LEU A 10 -1.18 8.04 -1.48
N PHE A 11 -0.92 8.18 -2.77
CA PHE A 11 -0.42 9.43 -3.36
C PHE A 11 -1.40 10.59 -3.12
N ALA A 12 -2.70 10.38 -3.37
CA ALA A 12 -3.72 11.40 -3.12
C ALA A 12 -3.78 11.81 -1.64
N GLN A 13 -3.61 10.86 -0.72
CA GLN A 13 -3.54 11.15 0.72
C GLN A 13 -2.28 11.92 1.09
N LEU A 14 -1.11 11.54 0.57
CA LEU A 14 0.16 12.23 0.82
C LEU A 14 0.14 13.68 0.31
N VAL A 15 -0.40 13.88 -0.90
CA VAL A 15 -0.59 15.23 -1.47
C VAL A 15 -1.61 16.02 -0.67
N GLY A 16 -2.74 15.42 -0.28
CA GLY A 16 -3.75 16.08 0.53
C GLY A 16 -3.28 16.43 1.95
N ALA A 17 -2.37 15.64 2.51
CA ALA A 17 -1.72 15.89 3.80
C ALA A 17 -0.66 17.01 3.72
N HIS A 18 -0.16 17.32 2.52
CA HIS A 18 0.80 18.40 2.30
C HIS A 18 0.11 19.77 2.45
N ARG A 19 -0.01 20.22 3.71
CA ARG A 19 -0.50 21.55 4.07
C ARG A 19 0.62 22.58 3.88
N GLY A 20 0.91 22.93 2.64
CA GLY A 20 2.00 23.82 2.28
C GLY A 20 1.84 24.50 0.93
N ALA A 21 2.94 25.01 0.39
CA ALA A 21 2.99 25.55 -0.96
C ALA A 21 2.61 24.47 -2.00
N PRO A 22 2.15 24.88 -3.20
CA PRO A 22 1.91 23.94 -4.27
C PRO A 22 3.16 23.11 -4.54
N LEU A 23 3.03 21.78 -4.47
CA LEU A 23 4.11 20.87 -4.82
C LEU A 23 4.49 21.09 -6.29
N ASP A 24 5.79 21.26 -6.54
CA ASP A 24 6.35 21.23 -7.88
C ASP A 24 6.31 19.82 -8.48
N ALA A 25 6.71 19.70 -9.74
CA ALA A 25 6.64 18.44 -10.48
C ALA A 25 7.56 17.37 -9.86
N ASP A 26 8.75 17.75 -9.42
CA ASP A 26 9.74 16.81 -8.88
C ASP A 26 9.30 16.25 -7.52
N ALA A 27 8.77 17.11 -6.65
CA ALA A 27 8.20 16.71 -5.37
C ALA A 27 6.99 15.79 -5.55
N ARG A 28 6.13 16.06 -6.54
CA ARG A 28 5.01 15.15 -6.88
C ARG A 28 5.51 13.80 -7.37
N MET A 29 6.55 13.76 -8.20
CA MET A 29 7.13 12.51 -8.66
C MET A 29 7.73 11.70 -7.51
N GLU A 30 8.42 12.36 -6.56
CA GLU A 30 8.97 11.67 -5.40
C GLU A 30 7.89 11.12 -4.48
N LEU A 31 6.83 11.89 -4.20
CA LEU A 31 5.67 11.39 -3.46
C LEU A 31 4.97 10.24 -4.18
N GLY A 32 4.93 10.27 -5.51
CA GLY A 32 4.44 9.15 -6.32
C GLY A 32 5.28 7.89 -6.12
N ARG A 33 6.61 8.01 -6.16
CA ARG A 33 7.53 6.89 -5.89
C ARG A 33 7.39 6.35 -4.48
N GLU A 34 7.27 7.23 -3.48
CA GLU A 34 7.02 6.87 -2.09
C GLU A 34 5.71 6.08 -1.95
N ALA A 35 4.63 6.55 -2.57
CA ALA A 35 3.33 5.88 -2.54
C ALA A 35 3.39 4.46 -3.13
N TYR A 36 4.16 4.25 -4.21
CA TYR A 36 4.39 2.92 -4.77
C TYR A 36 5.15 2.01 -3.81
N ARG A 37 6.23 2.50 -3.19
CA ARG A 37 6.99 1.74 -2.18
C ARG A 37 6.09 1.31 -1.01
N CYS A 38 5.23 2.21 -0.54
CA CYS A 38 4.25 1.88 0.51
C CYS A 38 3.23 0.84 0.05
N ALA A 39 2.75 0.92 -1.20
CA ALA A 39 1.82 -0.06 -1.76
C ALA A 39 2.45 -1.45 -1.86
N GLU A 40 3.71 -1.55 -2.32
CA GLU A 40 4.48 -2.80 -2.36
C GLU A 40 4.64 -3.40 -0.95
N ALA A 41 5.04 -2.58 0.02
CA ALA A 41 5.19 -3.02 1.40
C ALA A 41 3.87 -3.52 2.01
N PHE A 42 2.76 -2.85 1.72
CA PHE A 42 1.43 -3.27 2.16
C PHE A 42 1.03 -4.62 1.55
N ILE A 43 1.27 -4.84 0.25
CA ILE A 43 0.98 -6.12 -0.40
C ILE A 43 1.83 -7.23 0.22
N ALA A 44 3.13 -7.01 0.43
CA ALA A 44 4.00 -7.99 1.07
C ALA A 44 3.55 -8.32 2.49
N ALA A 45 3.17 -7.32 3.29
CA ALA A 45 2.66 -7.52 4.65
C ALA A 45 1.32 -8.27 4.66
N LYS A 46 0.41 -7.94 3.74
CA LYS A 46 -0.87 -8.64 3.57
C LYS A 46 -0.66 -10.10 3.17
N ASP A 47 0.26 -10.36 2.24
CA ASP A 47 0.58 -11.73 1.80
C ASP A 47 1.21 -12.55 2.93
N LEU A 48 2.06 -11.93 3.75
CA LEU A 48 2.59 -12.56 4.97
C LEU A 48 1.46 -12.89 5.95
N TYR A 49 0.59 -11.91 6.24
CA TYR A 49 -0.55 -12.09 7.13
C TYR A 49 -1.48 -13.23 6.67
N ILE A 50 -1.77 -13.32 5.37
CA ILE A 50 -2.59 -14.41 4.80
C ILE A 50 -1.91 -15.78 5.00
N ARG A 51 -0.58 -15.85 4.88
CA ARG A 51 0.18 -17.10 5.09
C ARG A 51 0.21 -17.53 6.55
N GLU A 52 0.22 -16.57 7.47
CA GLU A 52 0.29 -16.83 8.91
C GLU A 52 -1.08 -17.06 9.56
N LEU A 53 -2.18 -16.76 8.86
CA LEU A 53 -3.53 -17.06 9.34
C LEU A 53 -3.73 -18.58 9.45
N PRO A 54 -4.15 -19.11 10.62
CA PRO A 54 -4.50 -20.52 10.74
C PRO A 54 -5.67 -20.82 9.79
N VAL A 55 -5.49 -21.79 8.90
CA VAL A 55 -6.54 -22.24 7.99
C VAL A 55 -7.72 -22.74 8.84
N PRO A 56 -8.89 -22.06 8.83
CA PRO A 56 -10.06 -22.56 9.53
C PRO A 56 -10.59 -23.73 8.70
N GLY A 57 -10.29 -24.97 9.12
CA GLY A 57 -10.82 -26.17 8.45
C GLY A 57 -9.86 -27.35 8.29
N GLY A 58 -8.69 -27.35 8.93
CA GLY A 58 -7.90 -28.58 9.12
C GLY A 58 -8.56 -29.50 10.14
N GLU A 59 -9.79 -29.93 9.87
CA GLU A 59 -10.47 -30.98 10.62
C GLU A 59 -9.56 -32.22 10.58
N GLN A 60 -9.18 -32.67 11.78
CA GLN A 60 -8.37 -33.85 11.99
C GLN A 60 -9.11 -35.03 11.38
N ILE A 61 -8.68 -35.47 10.19
CA ILE A 61 -9.11 -36.75 9.63
C ILE A 61 -8.44 -37.83 10.50
N TYR A 62 -9.19 -38.31 11.50
CA TYR A 62 -8.93 -39.52 12.25
C TYR A 62 -9.14 -40.76 11.38
#